data_AF-A0A0H4C2Z3-F1
#
_entry.id   AF-A0A0H4C2Z3-F1
#
_cell.length_a   1.000
_cell.length_b   1.000
_cell.length_c   1.000
_cell.angle_alpha   90.00
_cell.angle_beta   90.00
_cell.angle_gamma   90.00
#
_symmetry.space_group_name_H-M   'P 1'
#
loop_
_entity.id
_entity.type
_entity.pdbx_description
1 polymer ?
#
loop_
_entity_poly.entity_id
_entity_poly.type
_entity_poly.pdbx_seq_one_letter_code
_entity_poly.pdbx_strand_id
1 'polypeptide(L)'
;MPSVTHDDAPLLADLMPWSVAPLRPGRAWPAAPDPASLRARWDALLKAEGPDREALFEPTRARTLRSAVAQLPGRSTGTRRLARAEGPCAEPVRVLAAPFDEQWLIPDHRLLDTARPELWRVADARQVFTVETGGDADTPLLATSNLPLLRTGRIRPLYRRPGGTEPNLAPGLLDHLAARLGVRPAAPDVLAWILATVRPDLTVPLTEDPGLWESGVDVGRRTLWLMRRDGERPKLPGGRRPYVRAPLPSRPLGLSYDRDEETLHLDGGRISPVPPEAWDYEVAGARVLETWFAARTAPAEPGTLAAIRPATWPQSWTSELLELITVLALLAELRPLRAELKPASPVTAADLREAGVLPVPAPSRRPASVLDHQEEGPDGQCTLL
;
A
#
# COMPACT_ATOMS: atom_id res chain seq x y z
N MET A 1 46.40 7.45 0.02
CA MET A 1 45.28 6.56 -0.36
C MET A 1 44.02 7.39 -0.26
N PRO A 2 43.17 7.48 -1.29
CA PRO A 2 41.88 8.11 -1.10
C PRO A 2 41.10 7.24 -0.12
N SER A 3 40.74 7.82 1.02
CA SER A 3 39.82 7.20 1.97
C SER A 3 38.52 6.95 1.22
N VAL A 4 38.21 5.68 0.97
CA VAL A 4 36.87 5.27 0.55
C VAL A 4 35.99 5.59 1.75
N THR A 5 35.37 6.77 1.76
CA THR A 5 34.30 7.10 2.68
C THR A 5 33.24 6.03 2.48
N HIS A 6 33.18 5.08 3.41
CA HIS A 6 32.05 4.18 3.47
C HIS A 6 30.83 5.06 3.67
N ASP A 7 29.91 4.97 2.72
CA ASP A 7 28.62 5.62 2.78
C ASP A 7 27.80 4.95 3.90
N ASP A 8 28.02 5.37 5.14
CA ASP A 8 27.36 4.86 6.36
C ASP A 8 25.98 5.49 6.51
N ALA A 9 25.19 5.51 5.43
CA ALA A 9 23.81 5.98 5.47
C ALA A 9 22.97 5.08 6.40
N PRO A 10 22.11 5.67 7.26
CA PRO A 10 21.30 4.89 8.19
C PRO A 10 20.29 4.00 7.44
N LEU A 11 20.02 2.83 8.01
CA LEU A 11 19.00 1.94 7.49
C LEU A 11 17.60 2.52 7.73
N LEU A 12 16.68 2.32 6.78
CA LEU A 12 15.25 2.61 6.98
C LEU A 12 14.71 1.92 8.23
N ALA A 13 15.22 0.72 8.55
CA ALA A 13 14.84 -0.04 9.72
C ALA A 13 15.26 0.60 11.06
N ASP A 14 16.24 1.49 11.03
CA ASP A 14 16.66 2.27 12.18
C ASP A 14 15.87 3.58 12.25
N LEU A 15 15.63 4.25 11.11
CA LEU A 15 14.85 5.48 11.06
C LEU A 15 13.35 5.29 11.37
N MET A 16 12.75 4.21 10.86
CA MET A 16 11.33 3.84 11.08
C MET A 16 11.24 2.47 11.78
N PRO A 17 11.44 2.42 13.10
CA PRO A 17 11.79 1.17 13.80
C PRO A 17 10.66 0.15 13.93
N TRP A 18 9.40 0.58 14.01
CA TRP A 18 8.27 -0.33 14.00
C TRP A 18 7.98 -0.80 12.58
N SER A 19 7.94 -2.12 12.41
CA SER A 19 7.54 -2.74 11.16
C SER A 19 6.64 -3.95 11.42
N VAL A 20 5.76 -4.23 10.47
CA VAL A 20 4.77 -5.31 10.54
C VAL A 20 4.95 -6.20 9.32
N ALA A 21 4.86 -7.52 9.53
CA ALA A 21 4.82 -8.46 8.41
C ALA A 21 3.51 -8.33 7.63
N PRO A 22 3.45 -8.71 6.34
CA PRO A 22 2.25 -8.58 5.53
C PRO A 22 0.95 -9.12 6.15
N LEU A 23 -0.15 -8.39 5.92
CA LEU A 23 -1.51 -8.88 6.06
C LEU A 23 -1.82 -9.83 4.91
N ARG A 24 -2.50 -10.95 5.18
CA ARG A 24 -2.78 -11.99 4.18
C ARG A 24 -4.22 -12.48 4.30
N PRO A 25 -5.04 -12.35 3.24
CA PRO A 25 -6.34 -13.02 3.16
C PRO A 25 -6.21 -14.55 3.14
N GLY A 26 -5.19 -15.07 2.44
CA GLY A 26 -4.94 -16.51 2.31
C GLY A 26 -5.79 -17.23 1.27
N ARG A 27 -6.74 -16.51 0.66
CA ARG A 27 -7.63 -16.96 -0.39
C ARG A 27 -8.00 -15.77 -1.29
N ALA A 28 -8.45 -16.01 -2.52
CA ALA A 28 -8.58 -14.93 -3.51
C ALA A 28 -9.88 -14.12 -3.36
N TRP A 29 -10.97 -14.75 -2.92
CA TRP A 29 -12.31 -14.17 -3.02
C TRP A 29 -12.66 -13.02 -2.05
N PRO A 30 -12.03 -12.84 -0.86
CA PRO A 30 -12.35 -11.74 0.07
C PRO A 30 -11.91 -10.36 -0.42
N ALA A 31 -11.05 -10.30 -1.45
CA ALA A 31 -10.63 -9.07 -2.11
C ALA A 31 -11.03 -9.08 -3.60
N ALA A 32 -11.37 -7.91 -4.14
CA ALA A 32 -11.71 -7.74 -5.55
C ALA A 32 -11.68 -6.28 -6.00
N PRO A 33 -11.52 -6.03 -7.31
CA PRO A 33 -11.66 -4.68 -7.89
C PRO A 33 -13.08 -4.09 -7.82
N ASP A 34 -14.10 -4.89 -7.49
CA ASP A 34 -15.50 -4.47 -7.46
C ASP A 34 -16.17 -4.86 -6.12
N PRO A 35 -16.71 -3.89 -5.36
CA PRO A 35 -17.31 -4.15 -4.05
C PRO A 35 -18.66 -4.87 -4.16
N ALA A 36 -19.40 -4.71 -5.27
CA ALA A 36 -20.66 -5.42 -5.47
C ALA A 36 -20.42 -6.93 -5.61
N SER A 37 -19.36 -7.32 -6.30
CA SER A 37 -18.90 -8.71 -6.41
C SER A 37 -18.56 -9.29 -5.04
N LEU A 38 -17.92 -8.53 -4.14
CA LEU A 38 -17.64 -9.00 -2.78
C LEU A 38 -18.92 -9.28 -1.98
N ARG A 39 -19.94 -8.43 -2.09
CA ARG A 39 -21.24 -8.69 -1.43
C ARG A 39 -21.93 -9.91 -2.02
N ALA A 40 -21.92 -10.05 -3.34
CA ALA A 40 -22.50 -11.22 -4.01
C ALA A 40 -21.77 -12.53 -3.65
N ARG A 41 -20.44 -12.49 -3.48
CA ARG A 41 -19.63 -13.61 -2.97
C ARG A 41 -20.00 -13.99 -1.55
N TRP A 42 -20.16 -13.00 -0.68
CA TRP A 42 -20.62 -13.22 0.68
C TRP A 42 -22.00 -13.87 0.70
N ASP A 43 -22.96 -13.37 -0.07
CA ASP A 43 -24.31 -13.93 -0.15
C ASP A 43 -24.29 -15.37 -0.68
N ALA A 44 -23.47 -15.66 -1.69
CA ALA A 44 -23.28 -17.01 -2.22
C ALA A 44 -22.71 -17.96 -1.15
N LEU A 45 -21.70 -17.50 -0.39
CA LEU A 45 -21.14 -18.26 0.74
C LEU A 45 -22.19 -18.51 1.83
N LEU A 46 -23.09 -17.56 2.12
CA LEU A 46 -24.12 -17.75 3.14
C LEU A 46 -25.27 -18.65 2.70
N LYS A 47 -25.56 -18.71 1.40
CA LYS A 47 -26.59 -19.59 0.82
C LYS A 47 -26.15 -21.05 0.72
N ALA A 48 -24.85 -21.30 0.62
CA ALA A 48 -24.32 -22.65 0.59
C ALA A 48 -24.37 -23.31 1.97
N GLU A 49 -24.56 -24.62 2.01
CA GLU A 49 -24.65 -25.41 3.24
C GLU A 49 -23.61 -26.53 3.26
N GLY A 50 -23.27 -26.97 4.47
CA GLY A 50 -22.44 -28.17 4.68
C GLY A 50 -21.15 -28.20 3.86
N PRO A 51 -20.86 -29.29 3.12
CA PRO A 51 -19.65 -29.43 2.31
C PRO A 51 -19.47 -28.36 1.22
N ASP A 52 -20.57 -27.89 0.60
CA ASP A 52 -20.49 -26.91 -0.49
C ASP A 52 -20.01 -25.56 0.04
N ARG A 53 -20.47 -25.18 1.24
CA ARG A 53 -20.00 -23.96 1.91
C ARG A 53 -18.52 -24.03 2.24
N GLU A 54 -18.06 -25.20 2.70
CA GLU A 54 -16.66 -25.41 3.01
C GLU A 54 -15.78 -25.37 1.76
N ALA A 55 -16.23 -25.98 0.67
CA ALA A 55 -15.55 -25.89 -0.63
C ALA A 55 -15.45 -24.44 -1.12
N LEU A 56 -16.55 -23.68 -1.10
CA LEU A 56 -16.57 -22.26 -1.51
C LEU A 56 -15.69 -21.36 -0.63
N PHE A 57 -15.56 -21.70 0.67
CA PHE A 57 -14.77 -20.90 1.60
C PHE A 57 -13.26 -20.98 1.35
N GLU A 58 -12.79 -22.09 0.75
CA GLU A 58 -11.37 -22.40 0.54
C GLU A 58 -10.58 -22.42 1.88
N PRO A 59 -10.84 -23.38 2.79
CA PRO A 59 -10.20 -23.43 4.10
C PRO A 59 -8.69 -23.59 3.98
N THR A 60 -7.97 -22.89 4.84
CA THR A 60 -6.51 -22.99 4.97
C THR A 60 -6.17 -23.56 6.33
N ARG A 61 -4.88 -23.87 6.56
CA ARG A 61 -4.39 -24.23 7.91
C ARG A 61 -4.68 -23.16 8.97
N ALA A 62 -4.82 -21.89 8.57
CA ALA A 62 -4.98 -20.78 9.49
C ALA A 62 -6.46 -20.43 9.73
N ARG A 63 -7.33 -20.66 8.75
CA ARG A 63 -8.74 -20.24 8.80
C ARG A 63 -9.64 -21.26 8.14
N THR A 64 -10.62 -21.71 8.91
CA THR A 64 -11.71 -22.61 8.52
C THR A 64 -13.06 -21.97 8.87
N LEU A 65 -14.16 -22.57 8.41
CA LEU A 65 -15.50 -22.12 8.81
C LEU A 65 -15.74 -22.18 10.33
N ARG A 66 -14.90 -22.93 11.06
CA ARG A 66 -14.99 -23.13 12.51
C ARG A 66 -14.01 -22.27 13.30
N SER A 67 -13.18 -21.46 12.64
CA SER A 67 -12.27 -20.54 13.32
C SER A 67 -13.03 -19.50 14.14
N ALA A 68 -12.69 -19.40 15.43
CA ALA A 68 -13.15 -18.34 16.31
C ALA A 68 -12.03 -17.31 16.44
N VAL A 69 -12.32 -16.06 16.10
CA VAL A 69 -11.35 -14.96 16.11
C VAL A 69 -12.02 -13.70 16.66
N ALA A 70 -11.22 -12.84 17.28
CA ALA A 70 -11.68 -11.52 17.70
C ALA A 70 -12.06 -10.66 16.49
N GLN A 71 -12.89 -9.66 16.74
CA GLN A 71 -13.24 -8.64 15.77
C GLN A 71 -12.00 -7.88 15.29
N LEU A 72 -12.01 -7.41 14.04
CA LEU A 72 -10.95 -6.50 13.58
C LEU A 72 -11.10 -5.16 14.29
N PRO A 73 -10.01 -4.56 14.79
CA PRO A 73 -10.05 -3.25 15.43
C PRO A 73 -10.71 -2.19 14.52
N GLY A 74 -11.63 -1.42 15.09
CA GLY A 74 -12.35 -0.36 14.36
C GLY A 74 -13.39 -0.86 13.34
N ARG A 75 -13.73 -2.16 13.34
CA ARG A 75 -14.71 -2.76 12.43
C ARG A 75 -15.87 -3.37 13.19
N SER A 76 -17.08 -3.21 12.69
CA SER A 76 -18.28 -3.86 13.22
C SER A 76 -18.59 -5.15 12.44
N THR A 77 -17.77 -6.19 12.65
CA THR A 77 -17.94 -7.51 12.01
C THR A 77 -18.25 -8.61 13.01
N GLY A 78 -18.95 -9.65 12.56
CA GLY A 78 -19.32 -10.77 13.42
C GLY A 78 -18.11 -11.57 13.90
N THR A 79 -18.09 -11.92 15.20
CA THR A 79 -17.06 -12.75 15.84
C THR A 79 -17.46 -14.22 15.91
N ARG A 80 -18.75 -14.54 15.70
CA ARG A 80 -19.28 -15.90 15.63
C ARG A 80 -18.63 -16.65 14.46
N ARG A 81 -18.31 -17.93 14.64
CA ARG A 81 -17.77 -18.80 13.56
C ARG A 81 -18.59 -18.74 12.26
N LEU A 82 -17.91 -18.74 11.11
CA LEU A 82 -18.54 -18.64 9.78
C LEU A 82 -19.54 -19.78 9.47
N ALA A 83 -19.32 -20.97 10.02
CA ALA A 83 -20.26 -22.08 9.90
C ALA A 83 -21.68 -21.76 10.44
N ARG A 84 -21.79 -20.74 11.31
CA ARG A 84 -23.03 -20.23 11.89
C ARG A 84 -23.23 -18.75 11.59
N ALA A 85 -22.51 -18.22 10.60
CA ALA A 85 -22.62 -16.82 10.23
C ALA A 85 -23.94 -16.58 9.51
N GLU A 86 -24.58 -15.52 9.95
CA GLU A 86 -25.81 -14.96 9.42
C GLU A 86 -25.59 -13.44 9.30
N GLY A 87 -26.42 -12.79 8.50
CA GLY A 87 -26.41 -11.34 8.35
C GLY A 87 -25.63 -10.82 7.15
N PRO A 88 -25.69 -9.50 6.92
CA PRO A 88 -25.18 -8.88 5.71
C PRO A 88 -23.65 -8.94 5.64
N CYS A 89 -23.13 -8.82 4.42
CA CYS A 89 -21.70 -8.60 4.19
C CYS A 89 -21.26 -7.33 4.91
N ALA A 90 -20.14 -7.40 5.64
CA ALA A 90 -19.49 -6.20 6.16
C ALA A 90 -19.16 -5.24 5.00
N GLU A 91 -19.27 -3.94 5.25
CA GLU A 91 -19.00 -2.92 4.23
C GLU A 91 -17.57 -3.08 3.71
N PRO A 92 -17.36 -3.38 2.41
CA PRO A 92 -16.02 -3.53 1.86
C PRO A 92 -15.20 -2.25 2.05
N VAL A 93 -13.93 -2.40 2.40
CA VAL A 93 -13.00 -1.28 2.61
C VAL A 93 -11.93 -1.25 1.53
N ARG A 94 -11.42 -0.06 1.23
CA ARG A 94 -10.30 0.11 0.30
C ARG A 94 -9.01 -0.44 0.89
N VAL A 95 -8.25 -1.12 0.04
CA VAL A 95 -6.96 -1.74 0.36
C VAL A 95 -6.02 -1.58 -0.83
N LEU A 96 -4.71 -1.53 -0.57
CA LEU A 96 -3.71 -1.65 -1.63
C LEU A 96 -3.45 -3.14 -1.87
N ALA A 97 -4.04 -3.71 -2.92
CA ALA A 97 -3.97 -5.15 -3.20
C ALA A 97 -2.67 -5.55 -3.92
N ALA A 98 -2.17 -4.66 -4.78
CA ALA A 98 -0.90 -4.76 -5.50
C ALA A 98 -0.33 -3.35 -5.71
N PRO A 99 0.92 -3.19 -6.17
CA PRO A 99 1.48 -1.87 -6.48
C PRO A 99 0.53 -1.02 -7.32
N PHE A 100 0.11 0.13 -6.78
CA PHE A 100 -0.84 1.08 -7.37
C PHE A 100 -2.25 0.54 -7.71
N ASP A 101 -2.56 -0.71 -7.37
CA ASP A 101 -3.87 -1.32 -7.55
C ASP A 101 -4.64 -1.34 -6.23
N GLU A 102 -5.40 -0.29 -6.05
CA GLU A 102 -6.34 -0.20 -4.95
C GLU A 102 -7.64 -0.93 -5.28
N GLN A 103 -7.97 -1.90 -4.43
CA GLN A 103 -9.14 -2.75 -4.54
C GLN A 103 -9.99 -2.66 -3.27
N TRP A 104 -10.95 -3.56 -3.15
CA TRP A 104 -11.83 -3.71 -2.00
C TRP A 104 -11.53 -5.00 -1.26
N LEU A 105 -11.72 -4.98 0.07
CA LEU A 105 -11.60 -6.14 0.94
C LEU A 105 -12.83 -6.21 1.86
N ILE A 106 -13.38 -7.40 2.09
CA ILE A 106 -14.35 -7.61 3.18
C ILE A 106 -13.56 -7.59 4.51
N PRO A 107 -13.76 -6.59 5.40
CA PRO A 107 -12.93 -6.40 6.58
C PRO A 107 -13.36 -7.33 7.72
N ASP A 108 -13.33 -8.65 7.50
CA ASP A 108 -13.74 -9.66 8.46
C ASP A 108 -12.58 -10.59 8.80
N HIS A 109 -12.18 -10.62 10.08
CA HIS A 109 -11.03 -11.41 10.54
C HIS A 109 -11.17 -12.90 10.22
N ARG A 110 -12.40 -13.42 10.16
CA ARG A 110 -12.67 -14.83 9.87
C ARG A 110 -12.23 -15.21 8.46
N LEU A 111 -12.14 -14.23 7.55
CA LEU A 111 -11.71 -14.38 6.16
C LEU A 111 -10.20 -14.23 5.94
N LEU A 112 -9.46 -13.79 6.96
CA LEU A 112 -8.04 -13.42 6.85
C LEU A 112 -7.13 -14.42 7.56
N ASP A 113 -6.30 -15.14 6.82
CA ASP A 113 -5.24 -16.01 7.36
C ASP A 113 -4.30 -15.27 8.32
N THR A 114 -4.01 -14.01 8.04
CA THR A 114 -3.18 -13.17 8.91
C THR A 114 -3.67 -11.73 8.85
N ALA A 115 -4.44 -11.33 9.84
CA ALA A 115 -5.12 -10.03 9.85
C ALA A 115 -4.25 -8.84 10.23
N ARG A 116 -3.18 -9.04 11.00
CA ARG A 116 -2.36 -7.94 11.57
C ARG A 116 -3.21 -6.85 12.27
N PRO A 117 -3.95 -7.19 13.35
CA PRO A 117 -4.83 -6.24 14.05
C PRO A 117 -4.15 -4.90 14.41
N GLU A 118 -2.85 -4.91 14.68
CA GLU A 118 -2.04 -3.73 14.92
C GLU A 118 -2.05 -2.70 13.78
N LEU A 119 -2.20 -3.11 12.51
CA LEU A 119 -2.35 -2.21 11.38
C LEU A 119 -3.75 -1.59 11.32
N TRP A 120 -4.78 -2.38 11.66
CA TRP A 120 -6.17 -1.91 11.71
C TRP A 120 -6.37 -0.86 12.81
N ARG A 121 -5.74 -1.04 13.97
CA ARG A 121 -5.82 -0.10 15.09
C ARG A 121 -5.36 1.30 14.71
N VAL A 122 -4.28 1.40 13.94
CA VAL A 122 -3.68 2.68 13.56
C VAL A 122 -4.14 3.16 12.19
N ALA A 123 -5.08 2.47 11.55
CA ALA A 123 -5.61 2.84 10.24
C ALA A 123 -6.68 3.93 10.42
N ASP A 124 -6.34 5.16 10.03
CA ASP A 124 -7.25 6.29 9.99
C ASP A 124 -6.87 7.25 8.83
N ALA A 125 -7.58 8.37 8.71
CA ALA A 125 -7.36 9.35 7.65
C ALA A 125 -5.98 10.06 7.70
N ARG A 126 -5.24 9.96 8.82
CA ARG A 126 -3.91 10.56 9.00
C ARG A 126 -2.79 9.56 8.76
N GLN A 127 -3.10 8.26 8.76
CA GLN A 127 -2.10 7.22 8.59
C GLN A 127 -1.54 7.16 7.16
N VAL A 128 -0.25 6.85 7.09
CA VAL A 128 0.43 6.45 5.87
C VAL A 128 1.17 5.15 6.15
N PHE A 129 0.92 4.13 5.34
CA PHE A 129 1.65 2.88 5.36
C PHE A 129 2.72 2.90 4.26
N THR A 130 3.98 2.77 4.67
CA THR A 130 5.10 2.57 3.75
C THR A 130 5.35 1.07 3.61
N VAL A 131 5.45 0.57 2.39
CA VAL A 131 5.62 -0.86 2.09
C VAL A 131 6.90 -1.06 1.29
N GLU A 132 7.78 -1.91 1.80
CA GLU A 132 8.99 -2.32 1.07
C GLU A 132 8.60 -3.21 -0.12
N THR A 133 9.12 -2.92 -1.32
CA THR A 133 8.77 -3.67 -2.53
C THR A 133 9.66 -4.89 -2.78
N GLY A 134 10.63 -5.14 -1.90
CA GLY A 134 11.50 -6.32 -1.95
C GLY A 134 12.74 -6.16 -2.85
N GLY A 135 13.31 -4.95 -2.90
CA GLY A 135 14.57 -4.67 -3.60
C GLY A 135 14.40 -4.13 -5.03
N ASP A 136 13.23 -3.59 -5.36
CA ASP A 136 13.04 -2.87 -6.61
C ASP A 136 13.96 -1.64 -6.68
N ALA A 137 14.64 -1.47 -7.81
CA ALA A 137 15.66 -0.43 -7.95
C ALA A 137 15.06 0.97 -8.05
N ASP A 138 13.95 1.12 -8.79
CA ASP A 138 13.34 2.42 -9.07
C ASP A 138 12.33 2.84 -7.99
N THR A 139 11.64 1.86 -7.42
CA THR A 139 10.53 2.01 -6.47
C THR A 139 10.73 1.09 -5.26
N PRO A 140 11.78 1.30 -4.44
CA PRO A 140 12.06 0.44 -3.27
C PRO A 140 10.96 0.50 -2.19
N LEU A 141 10.18 1.58 -2.16
CA LEU A 141 9.07 1.81 -1.24
C LEU A 141 7.82 2.26 -2.00
N LEU A 142 6.67 1.79 -1.53
CA LEU A 142 5.35 2.36 -1.85
C LEU A 142 4.78 3.05 -0.61
N ALA A 143 3.98 4.08 -0.80
CA ALA A 143 3.25 4.75 0.26
C ALA A 143 1.74 4.75 -0.05
N THR A 144 0.91 4.44 0.93
CA THR A 144 -0.55 4.41 0.76
C THR A 144 -1.27 4.79 2.05
N SER A 145 -2.48 5.31 1.94
CA SER A 145 -3.39 5.50 3.07
C SER A 145 -4.31 4.29 3.32
N ASN A 146 -4.28 3.31 2.41
CA ASN A 146 -5.08 2.10 2.51
C ASN A 146 -4.26 0.96 3.14
N LEU A 147 -4.94 0.00 3.78
CA LEU A 147 -4.24 -1.18 4.33
C LEU A 147 -3.58 -1.98 3.20
N PRO A 148 -2.27 -2.29 3.28
CA PRO A 148 -1.58 -3.01 2.22
C PRO A 148 -1.70 -4.53 2.37
N LEU A 149 -2.00 -5.21 1.27
CA LEU A 149 -2.08 -6.68 1.16
C LEU A 149 -0.90 -7.29 0.37
N LEU A 150 0.13 -6.50 0.08
CA LEU A 150 1.30 -6.93 -0.68
C LEU A 150 2.00 -8.10 0.02
N ARG A 151 2.39 -9.12 -0.75
CA ARG A 151 2.85 -10.41 -0.19
C ARG A 151 4.27 -10.37 0.37
N THR A 152 5.08 -9.41 -0.09
CA THR A 152 6.51 -9.24 0.19
C THR A 152 6.77 -7.95 0.95
N GLY A 153 7.95 -7.86 1.57
CA GLY A 153 8.42 -6.69 2.30
C GLY A 153 7.80 -6.48 3.68
N ARG A 154 8.32 -5.50 4.41
CA ARG A 154 7.74 -5.00 5.65
C ARG A 154 6.83 -3.80 5.41
N ILE A 155 5.83 -3.69 6.26
CA ILE A 155 4.94 -2.53 6.34
C ILE A 155 5.42 -1.66 7.50
N ARG A 156 5.64 -0.37 7.26
CA ARG A 156 6.09 0.62 8.24
C ARG A 156 5.04 1.74 8.30
N PRO A 157 4.12 1.71 9.27
CA PRO A 157 3.19 2.81 9.50
C PRO A 157 3.95 4.07 9.88
N LEU A 158 3.49 5.24 9.46
CA LEU A 158 4.08 6.54 9.85
C LEU A 158 3.77 6.87 11.31
N TYR A 159 2.62 6.46 11.82
CA TYR A 159 2.19 6.75 13.20
C TYR A 159 1.93 5.47 13.98
N ARG A 160 2.41 5.41 15.23
CA ARG A 160 2.24 4.29 16.16
C ARG A 160 0.91 4.31 16.90
N ARG A 161 0.17 5.43 16.81
CA ARG A 161 -1.15 5.64 17.37
C ARG A 161 -2.11 6.27 16.36
N PRO A 162 -3.44 6.11 16.56
CA PRO A 162 -4.45 6.88 15.85
C PRO A 162 -4.28 8.40 16.04
N GLY A 163 -4.95 9.17 15.19
CA GLY A 163 -4.94 10.63 15.20
C GLY A 163 -3.67 11.25 14.62
N GLY A 164 -2.79 10.45 14.01
CA GLY A 164 -1.48 10.91 13.55
C GLY A 164 -0.56 11.30 14.70
N THR A 165 -0.61 10.54 15.80
CA THR A 165 0.17 10.79 17.00
C THR A 165 1.27 9.74 17.18
N GLU A 166 2.33 10.09 17.91
CA GLU A 166 3.50 9.23 18.15
C GLU A 166 4.10 8.66 16.85
N PRO A 167 4.83 9.48 16.07
CA PRO A 167 5.40 9.04 14.80
C PRO A 167 6.34 7.85 15.00
N ASN A 168 6.30 6.91 14.07
CA ASN A 168 7.21 5.79 13.96
C ASN A 168 8.56 6.25 13.39
N LEU A 169 9.24 7.11 14.15
CA LEU A 169 10.58 7.57 13.87
C LEU A 169 11.49 7.21 15.05
N ALA A 170 12.79 7.05 14.78
CA ALA A 170 13.78 6.86 15.84
C ALA A 170 13.64 7.99 16.89
N PRO A 171 13.51 7.67 18.20
CA PRO A 171 13.45 8.69 19.23
C PRO A 171 14.66 9.62 19.17
N GLY A 172 14.44 10.94 19.26
CA GLY A 172 15.50 11.96 19.13
C GLY A 172 15.87 12.32 17.70
N LEU A 173 15.42 11.59 16.67
CA LEU A 173 15.75 11.89 15.27
C LEU A 173 15.30 13.29 14.84
N LEU A 174 14.06 13.67 15.17
CA LEU A 174 13.54 14.99 14.80
C LEU A 174 14.34 16.13 15.44
N ASP A 175 14.82 15.94 16.66
CA ASP A 175 15.61 16.94 17.38
C ASP A 175 17.04 17.01 16.85
N HIS A 176 17.62 15.86 16.50
CA HIS A 176 18.91 15.80 15.83
C HIS A 176 18.88 16.50 14.46
N LEU A 177 17.85 16.22 13.65
CA LEU A 177 17.65 16.89 12.37
C LEU A 177 17.40 18.40 12.55
N ALA A 178 16.65 18.81 13.57
CA ALA A 178 16.44 20.22 13.87
C ALA A 178 17.75 20.96 14.15
N ALA A 179 18.66 20.34 14.90
CA ALA A 179 19.96 20.92 15.22
C ALA A 179 20.85 21.06 13.98
N ARG A 180 20.78 20.11 13.04
CA ARG A 180 21.57 20.14 11.79
C ARG A 180 20.98 21.11 10.75
N LEU A 181 19.66 21.12 10.59
CA LEU A 181 18.97 21.85 9.53
C LEU A 181 18.53 23.27 9.95
N GLY A 182 18.59 23.59 11.24
CA GLY A 182 18.11 24.86 11.80
C GLY A 182 16.58 24.97 11.93
N VAL A 183 15.83 24.00 11.43
CA VAL A 183 14.36 23.91 11.53
C VAL A 183 13.95 22.48 11.88
N ARG A 184 13.00 22.33 12.80
CA ARG A 184 12.49 21.01 13.19
C ARG A 184 11.53 20.47 12.13
N PRO A 185 11.87 19.38 11.41
CA PRO A 185 10.98 18.80 10.41
C PRO A 185 9.77 18.13 11.08
N ALA A 186 8.63 18.10 10.38
CA ALA A 186 7.50 17.27 10.79
C ALA A 186 7.73 15.81 10.36
N ALA A 187 7.01 14.87 10.99
CA ALA A 187 7.12 13.45 10.61
C ALA A 187 6.80 13.17 9.13
N PRO A 188 5.78 13.80 8.51
CA PRO A 188 5.55 13.69 7.07
C PRO A 188 6.72 14.21 6.21
N ASP A 189 7.48 15.20 6.68
CA ASP A 189 8.65 15.72 5.96
C ASP A 189 9.78 14.70 5.96
N VAL A 190 9.99 14.02 7.08
CA VAL A 190 10.96 12.90 7.15
C VAL A 190 10.54 11.75 6.24
N LEU A 191 9.24 11.40 6.19
CA LEU A 191 8.75 10.39 5.25
C LEU A 191 8.93 10.82 3.79
N ALA A 192 8.66 12.09 3.48
CA ALA A 192 8.90 12.64 2.15
C ALA A 192 10.38 12.51 1.76
N TRP A 193 11.29 12.95 2.64
CA TRP A 193 12.72 12.77 2.44
C TRP A 193 13.09 11.30 2.19
N ILE A 194 12.60 10.39 3.03
CA ILE A 194 12.80 8.93 2.87
C ILE A 194 12.38 8.48 1.47
N LEU A 195 11.18 8.83 1.00
CA LEU A 195 10.69 8.42 -0.32
C LEU A 195 11.53 8.99 -1.47
N ALA A 196 12.09 10.19 -1.29
CA ALA A 196 12.93 10.82 -2.29
C ALA A 196 14.32 10.15 -2.40
N THR A 197 14.93 9.80 -1.26
CA THR A 197 16.37 9.44 -1.18
C THR A 197 16.65 7.98 -0.87
N VAL A 198 15.65 7.18 -0.48
CA VAL A 198 15.83 5.76 -0.18
C VAL A 198 16.49 5.03 -1.36
N ARG A 199 17.47 4.19 -1.03
CA ARG A 199 18.19 3.37 -1.99
C ARG A 199 17.61 1.96 -2.07
N PRO A 200 17.95 1.18 -3.13
CA PRO A 200 17.45 -0.18 -3.28
C PRO A 200 17.79 -1.13 -2.11
N ASP A 201 18.90 -0.86 -1.40
CA ASP A 201 19.33 -1.60 -0.20
C ASP A 201 18.63 -1.12 1.09
N LEU A 202 17.64 -0.22 0.98
CA LEU A 202 16.89 0.40 2.06
C LEU A 202 17.73 1.26 3.01
N THR A 203 18.90 1.71 2.58
CA THR A 203 19.60 2.82 3.24
C THR A 203 18.95 4.16 2.85
N VAL A 204 18.99 5.12 3.77
CA VAL A 204 18.41 6.46 3.58
C VAL A 204 19.48 7.50 3.87
N PRO A 205 20.13 8.05 2.84
CA PRO A 205 21.08 9.15 3.02
C PRO A 205 20.38 10.36 3.62
N LEU A 206 20.82 10.78 4.81
CA LEU A 206 20.37 12.02 5.44
C LEU A 206 21.34 13.14 5.08
N THR A 207 20.86 14.39 5.06
CA THR A 207 21.71 15.56 4.77
C THR A 207 21.68 16.54 5.93
N GLU A 208 22.76 17.30 6.09
CA GLU A 208 22.82 18.49 6.94
C GLU A 208 22.62 19.80 6.16
N ASP A 209 22.51 19.75 4.83
CA ASP A 209 22.26 20.92 3.99
C ASP A 209 20.75 21.25 3.98
N PRO A 210 20.32 22.40 4.52
CA PRO A 210 18.90 22.79 4.56
C PRO A 210 18.27 22.94 3.16
N GLY A 211 19.02 23.42 2.17
CA GLY A 211 18.53 23.63 0.81
C GLY A 211 18.35 22.31 0.06
N LEU A 212 19.27 21.36 0.26
CA LEU A 212 19.11 20.00 -0.26
C LEU A 212 17.94 19.30 0.45
N TRP A 213 17.82 19.44 1.77
CA TRP A 213 16.70 18.91 2.55
C TRP A 213 15.35 19.38 2.01
N GLU A 214 15.18 20.70 1.86
CA GLU A 214 13.94 21.29 1.33
C GLU A 214 13.61 20.73 -0.06
N SER A 215 14.59 20.73 -0.97
CA SER A 215 14.41 20.22 -2.34
C SER A 215 14.02 18.73 -2.36
N GLY A 216 14.67 17.91 -1.53
CA GLY A 216 14.34 16.49 -1.41
C GLY A 216 12.99 16.24 -0.76
N VAL A 217 12.61 17.03 0.24
CA VAL A 217 11.27 16.99 0.86
C VAL A 217 10.19 17.34 -0.16
N ASP A 218 10.40 18.31 -1.05
CA ASP A 218 9.41 18.67 -2.07
C ASP A 218 9.21 17.56 -3.12
N VAL A 219 10.30 16.97 -3.61
CA VAL A 219 10.26 15.76 -4.47
C VAL A 219 9.56 14.62 -3.74
N GLY A 220 9.86 14.42 -2.47
CA GLY A 220 9.27 13.42 -1.60
C GLY A 220 7.77 13.61 -1.36
N ARG A 221 7.33 14.84 -1.09
CA ARG A 221 5.91 15.19 -0.90
C ARG A 221 5.14 14.96 -2.20
N ARG A 222 5.73 15.33 -3.34
CA ARG A 222 5.15 15.07 -4.66
C ARG A 222 5.02 13.56 -4.92
N THR A 223 6.04 12.79 -4.59
CA THR A 223 6.05 11.32 -4.70
C THR A 223 4.97 10.70 -3.81
N LEU A 224 4.91 11.12 -2.54
CA LEU A 224 3.93 10.66 -1.56
C LEU A 224 2.49 10.93 -2.01
N TRP A 225 2.22 12.14 -2.52
CA TRP A 225 0.90 12.50 -3.04
C TRP A 225 0.49 11.65 -4.25
N LEU A 226 1.42 11.42 -5.20
CA LEU A 226 1.17 10.56 -6.37
C LEU A 226 0.90 9.10 -5.97
N MET A 227 1.65 8.55 -5.02
CA MET A 227 1.47 7.16 -4.57
C MET A 227 0.18 6.98 -3.77
N ARG A 228 -0.17 7.94 -2.91
CA ARG A 228 -1.40 7.89 -2.09
C ARG A 228 -2.67 8.11 -2.90
N ARG A 229 -2.59 8.88 -4.00
CA ARG A 229 -3.74 9.23 -4.85
C ARG A 229 -4.90 9.88 -4.07
N ASP A 230 -4.57 10.52 -2.95
CA ASP A 230 -5.53 11.19 -2.09
C ASP A 230 -5.74 12.64 -2.54
N GLY A 231 -6.98 13.12 -2.44
CA GLY A 231 -7.33 14.50 -2.74
C GLY A 231 -7.51 14.76 -4.23
N GLU A 232 -6.92 15.85 -4.72
CA GLU A 232 -7.07 16.26 -6.12
C GLU A 232 -6.38 15.27 -7.07
N ARG A 233 -7.06 14.92 -8.17
CA ARG A 233 -6.48 14.02 -9.16
C ARG A 233 -5.34 14.70 -9.92
N PRO A 234 -4.19 14.04 -10.10
CA PRO A 234 -3.12 14.57 -10.92
C PRO A 234 -3.54 14.79 -12.36
N LYS A 235 -2.89 15.77 -13.00
CA LYS A 235 -3.05 16.10 -14.41
C LYS A 235 -1.67 16.08 -15.06
N LEU A 236 -1.57 15.43 -16.21
CA LEU A 236 -0.36 15.53 -17.03
C LEU A 236 -0.24 16.96 -17.62
N PRO A 237 0.97 17.54 -17.63
CA PRO A 237 1.22 18.85 -18.23
C PRO A 237 1.06 18.80 -19.75
N GLY A 238 1.04 19.98 -20.39
CA GLY A 238 1.12 20.10 -21.85
C GLY A 238 -0.06 19.51 -22.63
N GLY A 239 -1.25 19.35 -22.02
CA GLY A 239 -2.42 18.81 -22.70
C GLY A 239 -2.38 17.30 -22.97
N ARG A 240 -1.41 16.57 -22.39
CA ARG A 240 -1.18 15.13 -22.59
C ARG A 240 -2.07 14.24 -21.73
N ARG A 241 -3.27 14.70 -21.37
CA ARG A 241 -4.18 13.91 -20.53
C ARG A 241 -4.61 12.65 -21.29
N PRO A 242 -4.55 11.45 -20.69
CA PRO A 242 -5.01 10.22 -21.34
C PRO A 242 -6.52 10.27 -21.51
N TYR A 243 -7.00 9.89 -22.70
CA TYR A 243 -8.43 9.83 -23.02
C TYR A 243 -8.76 8.56 -23.79
N VAL A 244 -10.00 8.07 -23.64
CA VAL A 244 -10.55 6.99 -24.44
C VAL A 244 -10.80 7.52 -25.86
N ARG A 245 -9.98 7.08 -26.83
CA ARG A 245 -10.09 7.44 -28.26
C ARG A 245 -11.03 6.50 -29.01
N ALA A 246 -11.10 5.24 -28.59
CA ALA A 246 -12.08 4.28 -29.06
C ALA A 246 -12.70 3.58 -27.84
N PRO A 247 -14.04 3.42 -27.78
CA PRO A 247 -14.72 2.81 -26.65
C PRO A 247 -14.14 1.46 -26.27
N LEU A 248 -13.98 1.23 -24.97
CA LEU A 248 -13.53 -0.07 -24.47
C LEU A 248 -14.64 -1.12 -24.68
N PRO A 249 -14.31 -2.35 -25.10
CA PRO A 249 -15.30 -3.42 -25.21
C PRO A 249 -15.89 -3.75 -23.84
N SER A 250 -17.05 -4.40 -23.82
CA SER A 250 -17.72 -4.78 -22.57
C SER A 250 -16.91 -5.78 -21.74
N ARG A 251 -16.01 -6.55 -22.35
CA ARG A 251 -15.08 -7.48 -21.69
C ARG A 251 -13.77 -7.54 -22.47
N PRO A 252 -12.83 -6.61 -22.23
CA PRO A 252 -11.51 -6.71 -22.83
C PRO A 252 -10.77 -7.94 -22.26
N LEU A 253 -10.05 -8.65 -23.11
CA LEU A 253 -9.25 -9.83 -22.77
C LEU A 253 -7.76 -9.60 -23.02
N GLY A 254 -7.41 -8.82 -24.04
CA GLY A 254 -6.04 -8.45 -24.37
C GLY A 254 -5.67 -7.03 -23.91
N LEU A 255 -4.40 -6.86 -23.57
CA LEU A 255 -3.76 -5.57 -23.35
C LEU A 255 -2.50 -5.51 -24.22
N SER A 256 -2.35 -4.47 -25.03
CA SER A 256 -1.13 -4.20 -25.79
C SER A 256 -0.86 -2.71 -25.86
N TYR A 257 0.39 -2.34 -26.18
CA TYR A 257 0.82 -0.95 -26.24
C TYR A 257 1.54 -0.68 -27.56
N ASP A 258 1.10 0.35 -28.27
CA ASP A 258 1.77 0.92 -29.42
C ASP A 258 2.62 2.11 -28.95
N ARG A 259 3.94 1.98 -29.07
CA ARG A 259 4.88 3.00 -28.60
C ARG A 259 4.98 4.19 -29.55
N ASP A 260 4.79 3.97 -30.85
CA ASP A 260 4.90 5.03 -31.85
C ASP A 260 3.65 5.93 -31.81
N GLU A 261 2.48 5.32 -31.56
CA GLU A 261 1.21 6.05 -31.39
C GLU A 261 0.93 6.49 -29.93
N GLU A 262 1.79 6.13 -28.97
CA GLU A 262 1.56 6.28 -27.52
C GLU A 262 0.15 5.82 -27.13
N THR A 263 -0.26 4.64 -27.61
CA THR A 263 -1.63 4.15 -27.49
C THR A 263 -1.67 2.83 -26.73
N LEU A 264 -2.47 2.81 -25.66
CA LEU A 264 -2.81 1.57 -24.96
C LEU A 264 -4.07 0.97 -25.58
N HIS A 265 -3.96 -0.26 -26.05
CA HIS A 265 -5.01 -1.05 -26.66
C HIS A 265 -5.59 -2.05 -25.65
N LEU A 266 -6.91 -2.05 -25.53
CA LEU A 266 -7.68 -3.04 -24.77
C LEU A 266 -8.61 -3.73 -25.76
N ASP A 267 -8.10 -4.75 -26.44
CA ASP A 267 -8.64 -5.29 -27.69
C ASP A 267 -8.96 -4.18 -28.72
N GLY A 268 -10.24 -3.97 -29.05
CA GLY A 268 -10.69 -2.91 -29.95
C GLY A 268 -10.76 -1.51 -29.33
N GLY A 269 -10.61 -1.40 -28.00
CA GLY A 269 -10.59 -0.14 -27.28
C GLY A 269 -9.22 0.55 -27.34
N ARG A 270 -9.21 1.88 -27.31
CA ARG A 270 -7.97 2.68 -27.40
C ARG A 270 -7.94 3.81 -26.38
N ILE A 271 -6.82 3.95 -25.67
CA ILE A 271 -6.52 5.08 -24.79
C ILE A 271 -5.25 5.75 -25.28
N SER A 272 -5.29 7.07 -25.48
CA SER A 272 -4.13 7.86 -25.94
C SER A 272 -4.28 9.35 -25.61
N PRO A 273 -3.17 10.07 -25.30
CA PRO A 273 -1.81 9.55 -25.22
C PRO A 273 -1.55 8.79 -23.91
N VAL A 274 -0.66 7.79 -23.97
CA VAL A 274 -0.11 7.05 -22.84
C VAL A 274 1.40 7.13 -22.97
N PRO A 275 2.10 7.94 -22.13
CA PRO A 275 3.55 8.05 -22.21
C PRO A 275 4.23 6.68 -22.05
N PRO A 276 5.30 6.39 -22.81
CA PRO A 276 5.97 5.09 -22.72
C PRO A 276 6.47 4.77 -21.32
N GLU A 277 6.85 5.77 -20.54
CA GLU A 277 7.31 5.62 -19.16
C GLU A 277 6.22 5.13 -18.21
N ALA A 278 4.95 5.41 -18.49
CA ALA A 278 3.82 4.85 -17.74
C ALA A 278 3.59 3.38 -18.10
N TRP A 279 3.78 3.03 -19.38
CA TRP A 279 3.71 1.64 -19.84
C TRP A 279 4.86 0.81 -19.28
N ASP A 280 6.09 1.30 -19.33
CA ASP A 280 7.29 0.62 -18.87
C ASP A 280 7.46 0.65 -17.33
N TYR A 281 6.50 1.24 -16.60
CA TYR A 281 6.60 1.32 -15.15
C TYR A 281 6.45 -0.07 -14.51
N GLU A 282 7.52 -0.52 -13.88
CA GLU A 282 7.60 -1.80 -13.19
C GLU A 282 7.78 -1.61 -11.68
N VAL A 283 7.27 -2.58 -10.92
CA VAL A 283 7.58 -2.74 -9.50
C VAL A 283 7.87 -4.21 -9.25
N ALA A 284 9.04 -4.49 -8.70
CA ALA A 284 9.56 -5.84 -8.47
C ALA A 284 9.57 -6.71 -9.74
N GLY A 285 9.93 -6.11 -10.88
CA GLY A 285 10.03 -6.77 -12.19
C GLY A 285 8.69 -7.11 -12.85
N ALA A 286 7.57 -6.58 -12.35
CA ALA A 286 6.25 -6.73 -12.94
C ALA A 286 5.70 -5.38 -13.43
N ARG A 287 5.21 -5.34 -14.67
CA ARG A 287 4.59 -4.15 -15.24
C ARG A 287 3.28 -3.84 -14.53
N VAL A 288 3.16 -2.61 -14.04
CA VAL A 288 2.03 -2.19 -13.19
C VAL A 288 0.71 -2.24 -13.98
N LEU A 289 0.68 -1.69 -15.19
CA LEU A 289 -0.54 -1.66 -16.02
C LEU A 289 -1.03 -3.06 -16.42
N GLU A 290 -0.10 -3.97 -16.74
CA GLU A 290 -0.44 -5.37 -17.06
C GLU A 290 -1.02 -6.09 -15.84
N THR A 291 -0.37 -5.94 -14.68
CA THR A 291 -0.82 -6.57 -13.43
C THR A 291 -2.20 -6.03 -13.02
N TRP A 292 -2.40 -4.71 -13.11
CA TRP A 292 -3.68 -4.05 -12.81
C TRP A 292 -4.80 -4.52 -13.74
N PHE A 293 -4.51 -4.71 -15.02
CA PHE A 293 -5.47 -5.23 -16.00
C PHE A 293 -5.79 -6.70 -15.74
N ALA A 294 -4.77 -7.54 -15.53
CA ALA A 294 -4.92 -8.96 -15.26
C ALA A 294 -5.78 -9.22 -14.01
N ALA A 295 -5.66 -8.40 -12.97
CA ALA A 295 -6.51 -8.49 -11.77
C ALA A 295 -8.02 -8.34 -12.05
N ARG A 296 -8.38 -7.72 -13.19
CA ARG A 296 -9.77 -7.47 -13.62
C ARG A 296 -10.25 -8.46 -14.68
N THR A 297 -9.35 -9.01 -15.50
CA THR A 297 -9.71 -9.78 -16.69
C THR A 297 -9.33 -11.25 -16.65
N ALA A 298 -8.36 -11.63 -15.80
CA ALA A 298 -7.90 -13.01 -15.70
C ALA A 298 -9.09 -13.96 -15.45
N PRO A 299 -9.10 -15.14 -16.12
CA PRO A 299 -10.15 -16.11 -15.91
C PRO A 299 -10.09 -16.63 -14.47
N ALA A 300 -11.28 -16.78 -13.86
CA ALA A 300 -11.43 -17.42 -12.57
C ALA A 300 -12.08 -18.80 -12.78
N GLU A 301 -11.75 -19.75 -11.91
CA GLU A 301 -12.26 -21.11 -11.98
C GLU A 301 -13.80 -21.13 -11.80
N PRO A 302 -14.56 -21.67 -12.76
CA PRO A 302 -16.02 -21.74 -12.66
C PRO A 302 -16.49 -22.44 -11.38
N GLY A 303 -17.55 -21.93 -10.77
CA GLY A 303 -18.11 -22.48 -9.53
C GLY A 303 -17.43 -21.99 -8.24
N THR A 304 -16.31 -21.26 -8.32
CA THR A 304 -15.69 -20.61 -7.15
C THR A 304 -16.32 -19.26 -6.84
N LEU A 305 -16.12 -18.76 -5.61
CA LEU A 305 -16.52 -17.39 -5.27
C LEU A 305 -15.73 -16.35 -6.09
N ALA A 306 -14.46 -16.60 -6.42
CA ALA A 306 -13.66 -15.71 -7.24
C ALA A 306 -14.25 -15.51 -8.66
N ALA A 307 -14.99 -16.49 -9.18
CA ALA A 307 -15.68 -16.37 -10.47
C ALA A 307 -16.89 -15.44 -10.46
N ILE A 308 -17.41 -15.06 -9.28
CA ILE A 308 -18.41 -13.99 -9.15
C ILE A 308 -17.68 -12.65 -9.37
N ARG A 309 -17.94 -12.03 -10.51
CA ARG A 309 -17.31 -10.80 -10.99
C ARG A 309 -18.29 -9.97 -11.83
N PRO A 310 -17.99 -8.69 -12.13
CA PRO A 310 -18.85 -7.88 -12.98
C PRO A 310 -19.08 -8.53 -14.35
N ALA A 311 -20.33 -8.49 -14.83
CA ALA A 311 -20.66 -9.02 -16.14
C ALA A 311 -20.12 -8.17 -17.29
N THR A 312 -19.77 -6.90 -17.04
CA THR A 312 -19.22 -5.98 -18.03
C THR A 312 -18.18 -5.09 -17.36
N TRP A 313 -17.29 -4.50 -18.17
CA TRP A 313 -16.30 -3.52 -17.77
C TRP A 313 -16.97 -2.27 -17.17
N PRO A 314 -16.83 -2.03 -15.85
CA PRO A 314 -17.39 -0.85 -15.21
C PRO A 314 -16.68 0.43 -15.64
N GLN A 315 -17.42 1.53 -15.78
CA GLN A 315 -16.85 2.86 -16.10
C GLN A 315 -15.84 3.35 -15.04
N SER A 316 -16.00 2.92 -13.78
CA SER A 316 -15.05 3.22 -12.70
C SER A 316 -13.67 2.65 -13.01
N TRP A 317 -13.56 1.45 -13.58
CA TRP A 317 -12.26 0.87 -13.97
C TRP A 317 -11.59 1.66 -15.08
N THR A 318 -12.33 2.19 -16.06
CA THR A 318 -11.76 3.12 -17.05
C THR A 318 -11.21 4.37 -16.36
N SER A 319 -11.96 4.94 -15.42
CA SER A 319 -11.54 6.14 -14.70
C SER A 319 -10.28 5.90 -13.86
N GLU A 320 -10.22 4.75 -13.17
CA GLU A 320 -9.06 4.29 -12.42
C GLU A 320 -7.84 4.08 -13.33
N LEU A 321 -8.02 3.49 -14.52
CA LEU A 321 -6.94 3.26 -15.48
C LEU A 321 -6.34 4.58 -16.00
N LEU A 322 -7.19 5.55 -16.37
CA LEU A 322 -6.72 6.87 -16.83
C LEU A 322 -5.95 7.61 -15.74
N GLU A 323 -6.39 7.51 -14.49
CA GLU A 323 -5.70 8.08 -13.34
C GLU A 323 -4.38 7.35 -13.07
N LEU A 324 -4.37 6.01 -13.12
CA LEU A 324 -3.16 5.20 -12.93
C LEU A 324 -2.10 5.54 -13.98
N ILE A 325 -2.45 5.60 -15.26
CA ILE A 325 -1.53 6.02 -16.33
C ILE A 325 -0.93 7.39 -16.01
N THR A 326 -1.76 8.34 -15.59
CA THR A 326 -1.34 9.70 -15.22
C THR A 326 -0.35 9.68 -14.05
N VAL A 327 -0.65 8.90 -13.01
CA VAL A 327 0.21 8.76 -11.82
C VAL A 327 1.56 8.15 -12.19
N LEU A 328 1.58 7.07 -12.98
CA LEU A 328 2.81 6.38 -13.35
C LEU A 328 3.71 7.26 -14.22
N ALA A 329 3.14 7.99 -15.19
CA ALA A 329 3.89 8.96 -15.99
C ALA A 329 4.54 10.04 -15.10
N LEU A 330 3.77 10.64 -14.19
CA LEU A 330 4.28 11.68 -13.29
C LEU A 330 5.31 11.15 -12.30
N LEU A 331 5.19 9.91 -11.84
CA LEU A 331 6.21 9.27 -10.99
C LEU A 331 7.50 9.02 -11.76
N ALA A 332 7.41 8.65 -13.05
CA ALA A 332 8.58 8.49 -13.89
C ALA A 332 9.33 9.81 -14.10
N GLU A 333 8.62 10.93 -14.25
CA GLU A 333 9.20 12.29 -14.35
C GLU A 333 10.01 12.69 -13.09
N LEU A 334 9.75 12.09 -11.92
CA LEU A 334 10.50 12.38 -10.69
C LEU A 334 11.81 11.61 -10.57
N ARG A 335 12.05 10.58 -11.39
CA ARG A 335 13.25 9.73 -11.30
C ARG A 335 14.55 10.52 -11.49
N PRO A 336 14.69 11.42 -12.49
CA PRO A 336 15.89 12.24 -12.64
C PRO A 336 16.13 13.16 -11.44
N LEU A 337 15.08 13.79 -10.92
CA LEU A 337 15.17 14.67 -9.75
C LEU A 337 15.68 13.91 -8.51
N ARG A 338 15.19 12.68 -8.29
CA ARG A 338 15.69 11.81 -7.21
C ARG A 338 17.16 11.43 -7.40
N ALA A 339 17.59 11.19 -8.64
CA ALA A 339 18.98 10.85 -8.94
C ALA A 339 19.95 12.03 -8.71
N GLU A 340 19.46 13.27 -8.74
CA GLU A 340 20.24 14.48 -8.43
C GLU A 340 20.41 14.71 -6.92
N LEU A 341 19.56 14.11 -6.07
CA LEU A 341 19.64 14.23 -4.60
C LEU A 341 20.82 13.43 -4.04
N LYS A 342 22.01 14.02 -4.08
CA LYS A 342 23.26 13.43 -3.57
C LYS A 342 23.80 14.27 -2.41
N PRO A 343 23.61 13.83 -1.14
CA PRO A 343 24.19 14.53 0.00
C PRO A 343 25.72 14.46 -0.07
N ALA A 344 26.38 15.61 -0.18
CA ALA A 344 27.85 15.68 -0.16
C ALA A 344 28.41 15.46 1.27
N SER A 345 27.69 15.94 2.28
CA SER A 345 27.95 15.70 3.71
C SER A 345 26.75 14.95 4.32
N PRO A 346 26.73 13.62 4.23
CA PRO A 346 25.62 12.85 4.77
C PRO A 346 25.67 12.79 6.30
N VAL A 347 24.52 12.89 6.96
CA VAL A 347 24.39 12.50 8.36
C VAL A 347 24.43 10.96 8.42
N THR A 348 25.45 10.42 9.06
CA THR A 348 25.74 8.98 9.08
C THR A 348 25.04 8.24 10.22
N ALA A 349 25.01 6.91 10.15
CA ALA A 349 24.57 6.09 11.26
C ALA A 349 25.49 6.27 12.49
N ALA A 350 26.79 6.52 12.29
CA ALA A 350 27.72 6.89 13.35
C ALA A 350 27.33 8.20 14.06
N ASP A 351 26.99 9.26 13.31
CA ASP A 351 26.51 10.54 13.88
C ASP A 351 25.25 10.33 14.74
N LEU A 352 24.32 9.49 14.28
CA LEU A 352 23.10 9.16 15.03
C LEU A 352 23.40 8.34 16.29
N ARG A 353 24.43 7.50 16.31
CA ARG A 353 24.87 6.78 17.51
C ARG A 353 25.52 7.73 18.51
N GLU A 354 26.39 8.64 18.04
CA GLU A 354 27.02 9.66 18.89
C GLU A 354 25.98 10.58 19.53
N ALA A 355 24.93 10.94 18.79
CA ALA A 355 23.81 11.72 19.28
C ALA A 355 22.82 10.93 20.17
N GLY A 356 23.04 9.63 20.40
CA GLY A 356 22.16 8.78 21.21
C GLY A 356 20.80 8.46 20.58
N VAL A 357 20.63 8.70 19.27
CA VAL A 357 19.43 8.34 18.50
C VAL A 357 19.41 6.83 18.21
N LEU A 358 20.60 6.26 17.95
CA LEU A 358 20.79 4.83 17.71
C LEU A 358 21.65 4.18 18.81
N PRO A 359 21.40 2.91 19.17
CA PRO A 359 20.31 2.06 18.69
C PRO A 359 18.95 2.45 19.28
N VAL A 360 17.89 2.29 18.50
CA VAL A 360 16.53 2.54 18.98
C VAL A 360 16.15 1.59 20.14
N PRO A 361 15.43 2.07 21.16
CA PRO A 361 14.99 1.22 22.25
C PRO A 361 13.94 0.20 21.76
N ALA A 362 13.94 -1.00 22.35
CA ALA A 362 13.09 -2.11 21.92
C ALA A 362 11.58 -1.77 21.82
N PRO A 363 10.97 -0.96 22.71
CA PRO A 363 9.58 -0.55 22.60
C PRO A 363 9.24 0.22 21.31
N SER A 364 10.19 0.98 20.73
CA SER A 364 9.99 1.73 19.49
C SER A 364 9.79 0.82 18.27
N ARG A 365 10.18 -0.45 18.36
CA ARG A 365 10.00 -1.45 17.30
C ARG A 365 8.61 -2.10 17.31
N ARG A 366 7.69 -1.65 18.17
CA ARG A 366 6.34 -2.21 18.38
C ARG A 366 5.27 -1.13 18.20
N PRO A 367 3.98 -1.48 17.97
CA PRO A 367 2.89 -0.51 18.09
C PRO A 367 2.91 0.13 19.49
N ALA A 368 2.27 1.29 19.65
CA ALA A 368 2.08 1.87 20.97
C ALA A 368 1.21 0.93 21.84
N SER A 369 1.49 0.87 23.14
CA SER A 369 0.85 -0.07 24.08
C SER A 369 -0.59 0.29 24.47
N VAL A 370 -1.13 1.40 23.96
CA VAL A 370 -2.45 1.89 24.35
C VAL A 370 -3.49 1.40 23.35
N LEU A 371 -4.43 0.59 23.83
CA LEU A 371 -5.62 0.18 23.10
C LEU A 371 -6.72 1.21 23.36
N ASP A 372 -6.95 2.12 22.42
CA ASP A 372 -8.04 3.11 22.53
C ASP A 372 -9.41 2.52 22.15
N HIS A 373 -9.47 1.25 21.73
CA HIS A 373 -10.65 0.63 21.12
C HIS A 373 -11.10 -0.60 21.91
N GLN A 374 -12.39 -0.69 22.22
CA GLN A 374 -13.00 -1.93 22.68
C GLN A 374 -13.06 -2.92 21.51
N GLU A 375 -12.44 -4.09 21.70
CA GLU A 375 -12.41 -5.17 20.71
C GLU A 375 -13.24 -6.34 21.25
N GLU A 376 -14.25 -6.75 20.50
CA GLU A 376 -15.02 -7.97 20.83
C GLU A 376 -14.15 -9.20 20.56
N GLY A 377 -13.99 -10.05 21.58
CA GLY A 377 -13.23 -11.29 21.50
C GLY A 377 -13.95 -12.39 20.71
N PRO A 378 -13.29 -13.54 20.53
CA PRO A 378 -13.85 -14.67 19.78
C PRO A 378 -15.21 -15.11 20.32
N ASP A 379 -16.15 -15.41 19.42
CA ASP A 379 -17.50 -15.88 19.77
C ASP A 379 -18.25 -14.95 20.76
N GLY A 380 -18.04 -13.63 20.70
CA GLY A 380 -18.78 -12.66 21.52
C GLY A 380 -18.21 -12.40 22.91
N GLN A 381 -16.98 -12.84 23.18
CA GLN A 381 -16.33 -12.63 24.47
C GLN A 381 -15.88 -11.18 24.63
N CYS A 382 -16.60 -10.39 25.41
CA CYS A 382 -16.10 -9.09 25.87
C CYS A 382 -15.17 -9.30 27.07
N THR A 383 -13.92 -8.85 26.99
CA THR A 383 -13.08 -8.74 28.17
C THR A 383 -13.74 -7.70 29.10
N LEU A 384 -14.13 -8.10 30.31
CA LEU A 384 -14.50 -7.14 31.35
C LEU A 384 -13.26 -6.28 31.63
N LEU A 385 -13.33 -5.00 31.27
CA LEU A 385 -12.28 -4.02 31.56
C LEU A 385 -12.21 -3.70 33.05
#